data_AF-A0A7Y8AJ59-F1
#
_entry.id   AF-A0A7Y8AJ59-F1
#
_cell.length_a   1.000
_cell.length_b   1.000
_cell.length_c   1.000
_cell.angle_alpha   90.00
_cell.angle_beta   90.00
_cell.angle_gamma   90.00
#
_symmetry.space_group_name_H-M   'P 1'
#
loop_
_entity.id
_entity.type
_entity.pdbx_description
1 polymer ?
#
loop_
_entity_poly.entity_id
_entity_poly.type
_entity_poly.pdbx_seq_one_letter_code
_entity_poly.pdbx_strand_id
1 'polypeptide(L)'
;MVNRWRVLEAAREIRAGAVIAYPTEAVWGLGCDPWNEEAVDRLLAIKNRSVDKGLILVADNIRQFDFLFEDFPDTWIERMASTWPGPNTWLVPHQDLLPEWVTGVHDTVALRVSDHPLVRDLCSLVGPLISTSANPQGRPSARTRIRVEQYFRGQVDLVLGGALGGRKNPSLIRDLATGEVVRPS
;
A
#
# COMPACT_ATOMS: atom_id res chain seq x y z
N MET A 1 -17.82 7.49 -7.81
CA MET A 1 -16.80 6.78 -8.61
C MET A 1 -15.82 7.82 -9.13
N VAL A 2 -14.51 7.60 -9.05
CA VAL A 2 -13.51 8.55 -9.58
C VAL A 2 -13.54 8.48 -11.10
N ASN A 3 -13.43 9.62 -11.78
CA ASN A 3 -13.41 9.66 -13.24
C ASN A 3 -12.18 8.88 -13.75
N ARG A 4 -12.38 7.94 -14.69
CA ARG A 4 -11.32 7.13 -15.31
C ARG A 4 -10.14 7.96 -15.82
N TRP A 5 -10.40 9.14 -16.37
CA TRP A 5 -9.33 10.05 -16.83
C TRP A 5 -8.38 10.45 -15.69
N ARG A 6 -8.90 10.73 -14.49
CA ARG A 6 -8.07 11.05 -13.32
C ARG A 6 -7.24 9.87 -12.83
N VAL A 7 -7.77 8.65 -12.96
CA VAL A 7 -7.02 7.44 -12.61
C VAL A 7 -5.86 7.24 -13.59
N LEU A 8 -6.09 7.45 -14.89
CA LEU A 8 -5.05 7.38 -15.92
C LEU A 8 -3.97 8.47 -15.73
N GLU A 9 -4.39 9.69 -15.40
CA GLU A 9 -3.48 10.79 -15.05
C GLU A 9 -2.61 10.40 -13.85
N ALA A 10 -3.22 9.93 -12.76
CA ALA A 10 -2.48 9.49 -11.58
C ALA A 10 -1.52 8.33 -11.88
N ALA A 11 -1.95 7.35 -12.68
CA ALA A 11 -1.08 6.25 -13.09
C ALA A 11 0.16 6.75 -13.84
N ARG A 12 0.01 7.78 -14.69
CA ARG A 12 1.13 8.43 -15.38
C ARG A 12 2.06 9.17 -14.40
N GLU A 13 1.50 9.93 -13.46
CA GLU A 13 2.29 10.64 -12.44
C GLU A 13 3.06 9.66 -11.54
N ILE A 14 2.43 8.57 -11.08
CA ILE A 14 3.09 7.54 -10.27
C ILE A 14 4.30 6.95 -11.02
N ARG A 15 4.12 6.59 -12.30
CA ARG A 15 5.20 6.07 -13.14
C ARG A 15 6.32 7.09 -13.36
N ALA A 16 6.04 8.39 -13.20
CA ALA A 16 7.02 9.46 -13.23
C ALA A 16 7.67 9.75 -11.86
N GLY A 17 7.38 8.96 -10.82
CA GLY A 17 7.95 9.11 -9.48
C GLY A 17 7.13 9.99 -8.52
N ALA A 18 5.85 10.24 -8.83
CA ALA A 18 4.99 11.04 -7.97
C ALA A 18 4.60 10.31 -6.67
N VAL A 19 4.58 11.05 -5.56
CA VAL A 19 3.96 10.63 -4.30
C VAL A 19 2.53 11.16 -4.27
N ILE A 20 1.57 10.24 -4.23
CA ILE A 20 0.15 10.55 -4.30
C ILE A 20 -0.56 10.28 -2.97
N ALA A 21 -1.65 11.00 -2.73
CA ALA A 21 -2.60 10.70 -1.67
C ALA A 21 -3.94 10.25 -2.25
N TYR A 22 -4.54 9.20 -1.69
CA TYR A 22 -5.76 8.59 -2.25
C TYR A 22 -6.60 7.90 -1.16
N PRO A 23 -7.93 7.81 -1.33
CA PRO A 23 -8.78 7.09 -0.40
C PRO A 23 -8.59 5.56 -0.52
N THR A 24 -8.63 4.88 0.62
CA THR A 24 -8.63 3.41 0.73
C THR A 24 -9.88 2.95 1.49
N GLU A 25 -9.92 1.70 1.94
CA GLU A 25 -11.07 1.10 2.62
C GLU A 25 -11.44 1.82 3.93
N ALA A 26 -10.45 2.23 4.73
CA ALA A 26 -10.67 2.75 6.08
C ALA A 26 -10.18 4.19 6.28
N VAL A 27 -9.06 4.55 5.65
CA VAL A 27 -8.37 5.83 5.80
C VAL A 27 -7.78 6.26 4.47
N TRP A 28 -7.30 7.50 4.38
CA TRP A 28 -6.50 7.92 3.24
C TRP A 28 -5.09 7.34 3.34
N GLY A 29 -4.55 6.96 2.19
CA GLY A 29 -3.18 6.49 2.03
C GLY A 29 -2.29 7.54 1.36
N LEU A 30 -0.98 7.47 1.61
CA LEU A 30 0.06 7.97 0.74
C LEU A 30 0.69 6.79 0.01
N GLY A 31 0.99 6.95 -1.27
CA GLY A 31 1.59 5.89 -2.07
C GLY A 31 2.44 6.40 -3.21
N CYS A 32 3.30 5.52 -3.69
CA CYS A 32 4.23 5.73 -4.79
C CYS A 32 4.62 4.37 -5.39
N ASP A 33 5.40 4.39 -6.46
CA ASP A 33 5.96 3.20 -7.10
C ASP A 33 7.02 2.55 -6.19
N PRO A 34 6.88 1.26 -5.81
CA PRO A 34 7.87 0.56 -4.99
C PRO A 34 9.25 0.42 -5.64
N TRP A 35 9.32 0.51 -6.97
CA TRP A 35 10.56 0.33 -7.72
C TRP A 35 11.31 1.64 -7.98
N ASN A 36 10.76 2.77 -7.54
CA ASN A 36 11.38 4.08 -7.66
C ASN A 36 11.90 4.55 -6.29
N GLU A 37 13.17 4.28 -6.01
CA GLU A 37 13.85 4.63 -4.74
C GLU A 37 13.64 6.10 -4.34
N GLU A 38 13.80 7.04 -5.28
CA GLU A 38 13.63 8.48 -5.00
C GLU A 38 12.19 8.79 -4.53
N ALA A 39 11.18 8.17 -5.15
CA ALA A 39 9.80 8.34 -4.72
C ALA A 39 9.54 7.75 -3.33
N VAL A 40 10.18 6.62 -3.01
CA VAL A 40 10.10 5.98 -1.69
C VAL A 40 10.77 6.86 -0.62
N ASP A 41 11.96 7.38 -0.89
CA ASP A 41 12.67 8.28 0.00
C ASP A 41 11.88 9.56 0.28
N ARG A 42 11.29 10.16 -0.77
CA ARG A 42 10.39 11.30 -0.62
C ARG A 42 9.19 10.95 0.27
N LEU A 43 8.57 9.79 0.05
CA LEU A 43 7.45 9.32 0.88
C LEU A 43 7.87 9.14 2.35
N LEU A 44 9.02 8.53 2.61
CA LEU A 44 9.57 8.32 3.96
C LEU A 44 9.88 9.66 4.65
N ALA A 45 10.46 10.61 3.91
CA ALA A 45 10.74 11.96 4.40
C ALA A 45 9.44 12.73 4.77
N ILE A 46 8.43 12.69 3.90
CA ILE A 46 7.08 13.27 4.18
C ILE A 46 6.47 12.65 5.44
N LYS A 47 6.72 11.37 5.69
CA LYS A 47 6.22 10.65 6.86
C LYS A 47 7.06 10.84 8.12
N ASN A 48 8.28 11.38 8.00
CA ASN A 48 9.31 11.29 9.03
C ASN A 48 9.43 9.85 9.57
N ARG A 49 9.57 8.89 8.66
CA ARG A 49 9.56 7.45 8.95
C ARG A 49 10.92 6.85 8.60
N SER A 50 11.51 6.07 9.51
CA SER A 50 12.69 5.26 9.18
C SER A 50 12.33 4.17 8.18
N VAL A 51 13.23 3.94 7.22
CA VAL A 51 13.19 2.85 6.24
C VAL A 51 13.14 1.48 6.93
N ASP A 52 13.80 1.33 8.07
CA ASP A 52 13.93 0.05 8.81
C ASP A 52 12.58 -0.60 9.14
N LYS A 53 11.52 0.21 9.25
CA LYS A 53 10.18 -0.27 9.62
C LYS A 53 9.46 -1.02 8.50
N GLY A 54 10.02 -1.02 7.29
CA GLY A 54 9.36 -1.51 6.09
C GLY A 54 8.08 -0.76 5.72
N LEU A 55 7.56 -1.10 4.54
CA LEU A 55 6.36 -0.54 3.94
C LEU A 55 5.39 -1.64 3.52
N ILE A 56 4.14 -1.26 3.25
CA ILE A 56 3.10 -2.18 2.78
C ILE A 56 2.95 -2.01 1.28
N LEU A 57 2.98 -3.11 0.54
CA LEU A 57 2.61 -3.15 -0.87
C LEU A 57 1.14 -3.53 -1.02
N VAL A 58 0.41 -2.75 -1.81
CA VAL A 58 -0.98 -3.04 -2.20
C VAL A 58 -1.04 -3.41 -3.68
N ALA A 59 -1.94 -4.32 -4.03
CA ALA A 59 -2.16 -4.77 -5.40
C ALA A 59 -3.66 -4.88 -5.72
N ASP A 60 -3.98 -4.94 -7.02
CA ASP A 60 -5.32 -5.24 -7.53
C ASP A 60 -5.64 -6.73 -7.41
N ASN A 61 -4.65 -7.57 -7.70
CA ASN A 61 -4.81 -9.02 -7.69
C ASN A 61 -3.51 -9.69 -7.24
N ILE A 62 -3.65 -10.93 -6.74
CA ILE A 62 -2.54 -11.70 -6.17
C ILE A 62 -1.42 -11.97 -7.19
N ARG A 63 -1.75 -12.03 -8.49
CA ARG A 63 -0.78 -12.36 -9.55
C ARG A 63 0.32 -11.31 -9.72
N GLN A 64 0.07 -10.08 -9.25
CA GLN A 64 1.10 -9.05 -9.25
C GLN A 64 2.27 -9.35 -8.30
N PHE A 65 2.14 -10.39 -7.46
CA PHE A 65 3.16 -10.88 -6.55
C PHE A 65 3.62 -12.32 -6.86
N ASP A 66 3.24 -12.91 -8.01
CA ASP A 66 3.56 -14.32 -8.33
C ASP A 66 5.07 -14.61 -8.23
N PHE A 67 5.92 -13.64 -8.56
CA PHE A 67 7.37 -13.74 -8.45
C PHE A 67 7.87 -14.00 -7.03
N LEU A 68 7.12 -13.65 -5.97
CA LEU A 68 7.47 -13.93 -4.58
C LEU A 68 7.11 -15.34 -4.14
N PHE A 69 6.25 -16.04 -4.89
CA PHE A 69 5.59 -17.27 -4.45
C PHE A 69 6.11 -18.53 -5.15
N GLU A 70 7.11 -18.42 -6.04
CA GLU A 70 7.58 -19.54 -6.88
C GLU A 70 7.92 -20.80 -6.07
N ASP A 71 8.56 -20.65 -4.90
CA ASP A 71 8.97 -21.75 -4.02
C ASP A 71 8.05 -21.96 -2.80
N PHE A 72 6.87 -21.34 -2.78
CA PHE A 72 5.98 -21.42 -1.62
C PHE A 72 5.11 -22.70 -1.63
N PRO A 73 4.81 -23.27 -0.45
CA PRO A 73 3.82 -24.34 -0.35
C PRO A 73 2.45 -23.86 -0.83
N ASP A 74 1.72 -24.70 -1.58
CA ASP A 74 0.36 -24.39 -2.07
C ASP A 74 -0.58 -23.92 -0.95
N THR A 75 -0.45 -24.51 0.24
CA THR A 75 -1.24 -24.14 1.43
C THR A 75 -1.08 -22.67 1.84
N TRP A 76 0.09 -22.06 1.60
CA TRP A 76 0.32 -20.64 1.89
C TRP A 76 -0.38 -19.76 0.84
N ILE A 77 -0.31 -20.15 -0.43
CA ILE A 77 -0.98 -19.47 -1.54
C ILE A 77 -2.50 -19.52 -1.33
N GLU A 78 -3.06 -20.68 -1.00
CA GLU A 78 -4.48 -20.86 -0.67
C GLU A 78 -4.92 -20.02 0.54
N ARG A 79 -4.09 -19.95 1.58
CA ARG A 79 -4.34 -19.13 2.77
C ARG A 79 -4.43 -17.64 2.43
N MET A 80 -3.55 -17.15 1.56
CA MET A 80 -3.62 -15.77 1.07
C MET A 80 -4.85 -15.57 0.18
N ALA A 81 -5.03 -16.42 -0.83
CA ALA A 81 -6.11 -16.33 -1.83
C ALA A 81 -7.51 -16.42 -1.21
N SER A 82 -7.70 -17.20 -0.14
CA SER A 82 -8.99 -17.31 0.57
C SER A 82 -9.38 -16.04 1.36
N THR A 83 -8.42 -15.14 1.60
CA THR A 83 -8.62 -13.91 2.40
C THR A 83 -8.53 -12.62 1.58
N TRP A 84 -8.18 -12.74 0.31
CA TRP A 84 -7.96 -11.66 -0.65
C TRP A 84 -8.92 -11.77 -1.84
N PRO A 85 -9.39 -10.63 -2.41
CA PRO A 85 -9.18 -9.25 -1.98
C PRO A 85 -9.90 -8.93 -0.66
N GLY A 86 -9.30 -8.09 0.20
CA GLY A 86 -9.91 -7.76 1.48
C GLY A 86 -9.00 -7.09 2.51
N PRO A 87 -9.43 -7.03 3.79
CA PRO A 87 -8.76 -6.29 4.86
C PRO A 87 -7.63 -7.08 5.51
N ASN A 88 -7.05 -8.04 4.79
CA ASN A 88 -5.99 -8.90 5.31
C ASN A 88 -4.68 -8.44 4.71
N THR A 89 -3.69 -8.19 5.55
CA THR A 89 -2.32 -7.93 5.15
C THR A 89 -1.48 -9.09 5.65
N TRP A 90 -0.68 -9.68 4.77
CA TRP A 90 0.18 -10.82 5.08
C TRP A 90 1.64 -10.35 5.11
N LEU A 91 2.38 -10.74 6.14
CA LEU A 91 3.84 -10.66 6.15
C LEU A 91 4.35 -11.90 5.41
N VAL A 92 5.01 -11.65 4.28
CA VAL A 92 5.40 -12.67 3.31
C VAL A 92 6.92 -12.65 3.19
N PRO A 93 7.62 -13.79 3.34
CA PRO A 93 9.06 -13.85 3.05
C PRO A 93 9.35 -13.28 1.65
N HIS A 94 10.29 -12.35 1.54
CA HIS A 94 10.54 -11.66 0.26
C HIS A 94 11.69 -12.27 -0.56
N GLN A 95 12.50 -13.14 0.05
CA GLN A 95 13.56 -13.91 -0.61
C GLN A 95 14.60 -13.04 -1.37
N ASP A 96 14.88 -11.83 -0.85
CA ASP A 96 15.76 -10.82 -1.46
C ASP A 96 15.32 -10.34 -2.84
N LEU A 97 14.06 -10.61 -3.23
CA LEU A 97 13.47 -10.19 -4.50
C LEU A 97 12.92 -8.75 -4.45
N LEU A 98 12.94 -8.12 -3.28
CA LEU A 98 12.48 -6.75 -3.08
C LEU A 98 13.61 -5.88 -2.52
N PRO A 99 13.65 -4.60 -2.92
CA PRO A 99 14.68 -3.70 -2.45
C PRO A 99 14.49 -3.34 -0.97
N GLU A 100 15.60 -3.06 -0.29
CA GLU A 100 15.65 -2.74 1.14
C GLU A 100 14.82 -1.49 1.49
N TRP A 101 14.65 -0.54 0.57
CA TRP A 101 13.79 0.63 0.81
C TRP A 101 12.29 0.28 0.94
N VAL A 102 11.88 -0.93 0.51
CA VAL A 102 10.53 -1.46 0.70
C VAL A 102 10.46 -2.33 1.95
N THR A 103 11.42 -3.24 2.13
CA THR A 103 11.38 -4.28 3.18
C THR A 103 11.93 -3.79 4.53
N GLY A 104 12.80 -2.78 4.50
CA GLY A 104 13.55 -2.34 5.68
C GLY A 104 14.55 -3.40 6.11
N VAL A 105 14.65 -3.64 7.42
CA VAL A 105 15.57 -4.65 8.00
C VAL A 105 14.94 -6.03 8.14
N HIS A 106 13.82 -6.27 7.46
CA HIS A 106 12.99 -7.46 7.67
C HIS A 106 13.14 -8.47 6.52
N ASP A 107 13.14 -9.76 6.87
CA ASP A 107 13.10 -10.87 5.91
C ASP A 107 11.71 -11.05 5.26
N THR A 108 10.72 -10.25 5.69
CA THR A 108 9.33 -10.29 5.21
C THR A 108 8.85 -8.93 4.72
N VAL A 109 7.99 -8.92 3.71
CA VAL A 109 7.25 -7.75 3.23
C VAL A 109 5.77 -7.85 3.57
N ALA A 110 5.14 -6.72 3.90
CA ALA A 110 3.70 -6.67 4.10
C ALA A 110 2.95 -6.51 2.77
N LEU A 111 2.20 -7.52 2.36
CA LEU A 111 1.41 -7.51 1.11
C LEU A 111 -0.08 -7.41 1.40
N ARG A 112 -0.83 -6.79 0.49
CA ARG A 112 -2.31 -6.73 0.54
C ARG A 112 -2.91 -6.66 -0.84
N VAL A 113 -3.86 -7.54 -1.14
CA VAL A 113 -4.76 -7.35 -2.30
C VAL A 113 -6.00 -6.59 -1.84
N SER A 114 -6.19 -5.40 -2.39
CA SER A 114 -7.23 -4.46 -1.96
C SER A 114 -8.59 -4.76 -2.59
N ASP A 115 -9.68 -4.62 -1.84
CA ASP A 115 -11.05 -4.64 -2.36
C ASP A 115 -11.57 -3.23 -2.72
N HIS A 116 -10.78 -2.18 -2.47
CA HIS A 116 -11.16 -0.80 -2.76
C HIS A 116 -11.06 -0.50 -4.26
N PRO A 117 -12.17 -0.12 -4.94
CA PRO A 117 -12.19 0.00 -6.40
C PRO A 117 -11.10 0.92 -6.96
N LEU A 118 -10.85 2.06 -6.33
CA LEU A 118 -9.82 2.98 -6.79
C LEU A 118 -8.40 2.39 -6.66
N VAL A 119 -8.13 1.63 -5.59
CA VAL A 119 -6.79 1.06 -5.38
C VAL A 119 -6.55 -0.02 -6.41
N ARG A 120 -7.56 -0.84 -6.68
CA ARG A 120 -7.57 -1.84 -7.75
C ARG A 120 -7.34 -1.21 -9.12
N ASP A 121 -8.09 -0.16 -9.45
CA ASP A 121 -7.93 0.54 -10.73
C ASP A 121 -6.50 1.09 -10.90
N LEU A 122 -5.92 1.72 -9.86
CA LEU A 122 -4.55 2.19 -9.89
C LEU A 122 -3.55 1.04 -10.06
N CYS A 123 -3.64 0.00 -9.23
CA CYS A 123 -2.68 -1.11 -9.24
C CYS A 123 -2.75 -1.92 -10.54
N SER A 124 -3.93 -2.06 -11.14
CA SER A 124 -4.09 -2.70 -12.46
C SER A 124 -3.35 -1.94 -13.58
N LEU A 125 -3.18 -0.63 -13.42
CA LEU A 125 -2.52 0.23 -14.40
C LEU A 125 -1.02 0.38 -14.17
N VAL A 126 -0.52 0.26 -12.94
CA VAL A 126 0.88 0.59 -12.60
C VAL A 126 1.69 -0.57 -12.03
N GLY A 127 1.05 -1.64 -11.54
CA GLY A 127 1.72 -2.63 -10.72
C GLY A 127 1.34 -2.49 -9.23
N PRO A 128 1.99 -3.26 -8.34
CA PRO A 128 1.90 -3.03 -6.90
C PRO A 128 2.31 -1.59 -6.53
N LEU A 129 1.70 -1.07 -5.48
CA LEU A 129 1.97 0.27 -4.96
C LEU A 129 2.39 0.22 -3.50
N ILE A 130 3.33 1.06 -3.10
CA ILE A 130 3.51 1.36 -1.67
C ILE A 130 2.25 2.05 -1.17
N SER A 131 1.76 1.64 0.00
CA SER A 131 0.64 2.30 0.67
C SER A 131 0.85 2.40 2.18
N THR A 132 0.91 3.63 2.68
CA THR A 132 0.95 3.93 4.12
C THR A 132 -0.17 4.87 4.49
N SER A 133 -0.59 4.90 5.75
CA SER A 133 -1.61 5.85 6.21
C SER A 133 -1.18 7.32 6.03
N ALA A 134 -2.14 8.16 5.63
CA ALA A 134 -1.94 9.58 5.43
C ALA A 134 -2.06 10.37 6.74
N ASN A 135 -1.05 10.28 7.59
CA ASN A 135 -0.87 11.09 8.81
C ASN A 135 0.61 11.39 9.10
N PRO A 136 0.95 12.57 9.64
CA PRO A 136 2.24 12.77 10.26
C PRO A 136 2.45 11.77 11.39
N GLN A 137 3.71 11.46 11.70
CA GLN A 137 4.04 10.54 12.79
C GLN A 137 3.34 10.94 14.10
N GLY A 138 2.73 9.97 14.78
CA GLY A 138 2.00 10.19 16.03
C GLY A 138 0.61 10.84 15.91
N ARG A 139 0.18 11.26 14.71
CA ARG A 139 -1.16 11.83 14.49
C ARG A 139 -2.17 10.80 13.98
N PRO A 140 -3.49 11.01 14.18
CA PRO A 140 -4.52 10.17 13.58
C PRO A 140 -4.51 10.22 12.05
N SER A 141 -4.70 9.07 11.42
CA SER A 141 -4.88 8.90 9.97
C SER A 141 -5.96 9.83 9.40
N ALA A 142 -5.66 10.48 8.28
CA ALA A 142 -6.65 11.29 7.59
C ALA A 142 -7.81 10.42 7.08
N ARG A 143 -9.04 10.89 7.31
CA ARG A 143 -10.27 10.27 6.78
C ARG A 143 -10.98 11.13 5.73
N THR A 144 -10.49 12.34 5.50
CA THR A 144 -11.03 13.28 4.54
C THR A 144 -9.92 13.89 3.72
N ARG A 145 -10.24 14.28 2.47
CA ARG A 145 -9.34 15.02 1.60
C ARG A 145 -8.78 16.28 2.27
N ILE A 146 -9.65 17.05 2.92
CA ILE A 146 -9.27 18.28 3.63
C ILE A 146 -8.19 18.00 4.68
N ARG A 147 -8.30 16.89 5.42
CA ARG A 147 -7.30 16.51 6.42
C ARG A 147 -5.95 16.14 5.79
N VAL A 148 -5.97 15.47 4.63
CA VAL A 148 -4.74 15.18 3.87
C VAL A 148 -4.06 16.48 3.44
N GLU A 149 -4.82 17.41 2.86
CA GLU A 149 -4.31 18.70 2.40
C GLU A 149 -3.78 19.55 3.57
N GLN A 150 -4.41 19.48 4.75
CA GLN A 150 -3.91 20.13 5.97
C GLN A 150 -2.60 19.52 6.47
N TYR A 151 -2.44 18.19 6.38
CA TYR A 151 -1.26 17.50 6.87
C TYR A 151 -0.06 17.61 5.93
N PHE A 152 -0.29 17.59 4.62
CA PHE A 152 0.77 17.45 3.61
C PHE A 152 0.72 18.55 2.54
N ARG A 153 0.32 19.77 2.95
CA ARG A 153 0.20 20.91 2.03
C ARG A 153 1.51 21.13 1.27
N GLY A 154 1.46 21.00 -0.05
CA GLY A 154 2.61 21.20 -0.95
C GLY A 154 3.70 20.12 -0.85
N GLN A 155 3.44 18.99 -0.18
CA GLN A 155 4.40 17.89 -0.03
C GLN A 155 4.07 16.68 -0.91
N VAL A 156 2.78 16.49 -1.25
CA VAL A 156 2.32 15.43 -2.16
C VAL A 156 2.04 16.02 -3.54
N ASP A 157 2.38 15.27 -4.59
CA ASP A 157 2.28 15.74 -5.97
C ASP A 157 0.83 15.73 -6.46
N LEU A 158 0.03 14.75 -5.99
CA LEU A 158 -1.37 14.59 -6.39
C LEU A 158 -2.23 14.10 -5.22
N VAL A 159 -3.42 14.69 -5.08
CA VAL A 159 -4.46 14.22 -4.15
C VAL A 159 -5.66 13.72 -4.95
N LEU A 160 -5.78 12.40 -5.09
CA LEU A 160 -6.88 11.78 -5.80
C LEU A 160 -8.17 11.86 -5.00
N GLY A 161 -9.24 12.32 -5.63
CA GLY A 161 -10.57 12.32 -5.01
C GLY A 161 -11.14 10.90 -4.86
N GLY A 162 -12.28 10.81 -4.20
CA GLY A 162 -13.01 9.55 -4.02
C GLY A 162 -13.61 9.42 -2.62
N ALA A 163 -14.34 8.34 -2.39
CA ALA A 163 -14.87 7.98 -1.09
C ALA A 163 -13.99 6.89 -0.47
N LEU A 164 -13.95 6.84 0.86
CA LEU A 164 -13.41 5.67 1.57
C LEU A 164 -14.36 4.47 1.40
N GLY A 165 -13.83 3.26 1.55
CA GLY A 165 -14.62 2.02 1.50
C GLY A 165 -15.52 1.75 2.72
N GLY A 166 -15.58 2.67 3.70
CA GLY A 166 -16.49 2.59 4.84
C GLY A 166 -16.01 1.73 6.02
N ARG A 167 -14.82 1.13 5.96
CA ARG A 167 -14.27 0.39 7.09
C ARG A 167 -13.88 1.34 8.23
N LYS A 168 -14.06 0.88 9.48
CA LYS A 168 -13.70 1.66 10.67
C LYS A 168 -12.20 1.63 10.91
N ASN A 169 -11.61 0.43 10.86
CA ASN A 169 -10.22 0.22 11.22
C ASN A 169 -9.35 -0.22 10.02
N PRO A 170 -8.01 -0.06 10.11
CA PRO A 170 -7.06 -0.60 9.14
C PRO A 170 -7.12 -2.13 9.01
N SER A 171 -6.37 -2.66 8.04
CA SER A 171 -6.25 -4.11 7.85
C SER A 171 -5.57 -4.81 9.03
N LEU A 172 -6.03 -6.04 9.27
CA LEU A 172 -5.37 -7.05 10.09
C LEU A 172 -4.01 -7.37 9.47
N ILE A 173 -2.94 -7.50 10.27
CA ILE A 173 -1.63 -8.00 9.80
C ILE A 173 -1.39 -9.39 10.39
N ARG A 174 -1.04 -10.35 9.53
CA ARG A 174 -0.75 -11.73 9.91
C ARG A 174 0.58 -12.20 9.34
N ASP A 175 1.29 -13.02 10.08
CA ASP A 175 2.46 -13.73 9.56
C ASP A 175 2.01 -14.89 8.65
N LEU A 176 2.58 -14.99 7.44
CA LEU A 176 2.18 -16.04 6.50
C LEU A 176 2.60 -17.43 6.96
N ALA A 177 3.81 -17.56 7.53
CA ALA A 177 4.39 -18.83 7.91
C ALA A 177 3.66 -19.41 9.14
N THR A 178 3.49 -18.62 10.19
CA THR A 178 2.87 -19.08 11.45
C THR A 178 1.36 -18.92 11.46
N GLY A 179 0.81 -17.98 10.67
CA GLY A 179 -0.60 -17.61 10.70
C GLY A 179 -0.99 -16.68 11.86
N GLU A 180 -0.03 -16.30 12.71
CA GLU A 180 -0.21 -15.46 13.88
C GLU A 180 -0.66 -14.04 13.50
N VAL A 181 -1.51 -13.44 14.34
CA VAL A 181 -1.93 -12.04 14.17
C VAL A 181 -0.91 -11.12 14.84
N VAL A 182 -0.16 -10.38 14.03
CA VAL A 182 0.82 -9.39 14.48
C VAL A 182 0.14 -8.07 14.84
N ARG A 183 -0.94 -7.71 14.13
CA ARG A 183 -1.75 -6.52 14.44
C ARG A 183 -3.23 -6.81 14.21
N PRO A 184 -4.10 -6.69 15.24
CA PRO A 184 -5.55 -6.82 15.07
C PRO A 184 -6.13 -5.66 14.23
N SER A 185 -7.31 -5.87 13.63
CA SER A 185 -8.05 -4.83 12.91
C SER A 185 -8.72 -3.85 13.87
#